data_AF-A0A4D6GWE3-F1
#
_entry.id   AF-A0A4D6GWE3-F1
#
_cell.length_a   1.000
_cell.length_b   1.000
_cell.length_c   1.000
_cell.angle_alpha   90.00
_cell.angle_beta   90.00
_cell.angle_gamma   90.00
#
_symmetry.space_group_name_H-M   'P 1'
#
loop_
_entity.id
_entity.type
_entity.pdbx_description
1 polymer ?
#
loop_
_entity_poly.entity_id
_entity_poly.type
_entity_poly.pdbx_seq_one_letter_code
_entity_poly.pdbx_strand_id
1 'polypeptide(L)'
;MSDRNNSKKDGGDITSEEDETGEKIETSYDDDGPLHEKINTVSAWVIVIGAFFAGGIASMLFVPYSNWLSFMVFGGLVSVPLWAILTESGLEWLNNLDSASKSSTNTQTVNSSRKRICSSCGWQNEQTNNYCIDCGTELGD
;
A
#
# COMPACT_ATOMS: atom_id res chain seq x y z
N MET A 1 -76.27 5.38 10.64
CA MET A 1 -75.43 6.55 10.34
C MET A 1 -74.22 6.47 11.24
N SER A 2 -73.05 6.19 10.67
CA SER A 2 -71.76 6.18 11.38
C SER A 2 -70.86 7.15 10.63
N ASP A 3 -70.49 8.22 11.30
CA ASP A 3 -69.69 9.30 10.73
C ASP A 3 -68.26 8.85 10.48
N ARG A 4 -67.82 9.08 9.23
CA ARG A 4 -66.43 9.11 8.80
C ARG A 4 -65.88 10.50 9.06
N ASN A 5 -64.70 10.59 9.67
CA ASN A 5 -63.71 11.66 9.49
C ASN A 5 -62.42 11.25 10.19
N ASN A 6 -61.20 11.57 9.78
CA ASN A 6 -60.55 11.97 8.53
C ASN A 6 -59.08 12.21 8.94
N SER A 7 -58.12 11.88 8.07
CA SER A 7 -56.81 12.53 7.93
C SER A 7 -55.82 12.56 9.10
N LYS A 8 -54.60 12.05 8.83
CA LYS A 8 -53.39 12.85 8.45
C LYS A 8 -52.15 12.14 9.01
N LYS A 9 -51.41 11.44 8.14
CA LYS A 9 -50.09 11.79 7.56
C LYS A 9 -48.93 11.84 8.57
N ASP A 10 -48.02 10.91 8.33
CA ASP A 10 -46.57 11.11 8.12
C ASP A 10 -45.83 11.94 9.18
N GLY A 11 -45.18 11.23 10.08
CA GLY A 11 -44.14 11.75 10.97
C GLY A 11 -43.19 10.62 11.29
N GLY A 12 -42.23 10.38 10.40
CA GLY A 12 -41.07 9.56 10.70
C GLY A 12 -40.23 10.28 11.74
N ASP A 13 -40.26 9.77 12.96
CA ASP A 13 -39.32 10.14 14.00
C ASP A 13 -38.37 8.96 14.14
N ILE A 14 -37.25 9.04 13.42
CA ILE A 14 -36.09 8.19 13.65
C ILE A 14 -35.34 8.91 14.77
N THR A 15 -35.77 8.66 16.00
CA THR A 15 -34.95 8.88 17.18
C THR A 15 -33.79 7.91 17.07
N SER A 16 -32.67 8.39 16.53
CA SER A 16 -31.36 7.76 16.66
C SER A 16 -31.03 7.73 18.14
N GLU A 17 -31.27 6.57 18.75
CA GLU A 17 -30.69 6.18 20.03
C GLU A 17 -29.16 6.21 19.86
N GLU A 18 -28.52 7.24 20.38
CA GLU A 18 -27.10 7.22 20.69
C GLU A 18 -26.91 6.28 21.89
N ASP A 19 -26.97 4.98 21.61
CA ASP A 19 -26.61 3.96 22.60
C ASP A 19 -25.10 3.75 22.53
N GLU A 20 -24.47 4.08 23.64
CA GLU A 20 -23.07 3.87 23.96
C GLU A 20 -22.74 2.38 23.95
N THR A 21 -22.59 1.79 22.76
CA THR A 21 -21.87 0.52 22.62
C THR A 21 -20.43 0.84 22.31
N GLY A 22 -19.71 1.19 23.37
CA GLY A 22 -18.29 0.88 23.48
C GLY A 22 -18.14 -0.63 23.28
N GLU A 23 -18.03 -1.03 22.01
CA GLU A 23 -17.60 -2.36 21.62
C GLU A 23 -16.17 -2.49 22.13
N LYS A 24 -16.07 -3.02 23.36
CA LYS A 24 -14.90 -3.76 23.81
C LYS A 24 -14.62 -4.80 22.74
N ILE A 25 -13.76 -4.46 21.80
CA ILE A 25 -13.02 -5.45 21.04
C ILE A 25 -12.03 -6.02 22.06
N GLU A 26 -12.52 -6.94 22.90
CA GLU A 26 -11.68 -7.87 23.64
C GLU A 26 -11.07 -8.81 22.60
N THR A 27 -10.04 -8.33 21.90
CA THR A 27 -9.07 -9.23 21.30
C THR A 27 -8.34 -9.89 22.46
N SER A 28 -8.90 -10.98 22.98
CA SER A 28 -8.17 -11.99 23.74
C SER A 28 -7.08 -12.54 22.81
N TYR A 29 -5.94 -11.85 22.80
CA TYR A 29 -4.67 -12.34 22.28
C TYR A 29 -3.97 -13.01 23.45
N ASP A 30 -4.44 -14.20 23.79
CA ASP A 30 -3.63 -15.19 24.47
C ASP A 30 -2.99 -16.08 23.40
N ASP A 31 -1.74 -16.49 23.63
CA ASP A 31 -1.01 -17.61 23.02
C ASP A 31 0.23 -17.20 22.20
N ASP A 32 1.37 -17.23 22.90
CA ASP A 32 2.75 -16.98 22.48
C ASP A 32 3.28 -18.06 21.51
N GLY A 33 2.67 -18.19 20.33
CA GLY A 33 3.11 -19.08 19.25
C GLY A 33 3.36 -18.34 17.93
N PRO A 34 4.22 -18.86 17.03
CA PRO A 34 4.45 -18.24 15.73
C PRO A 34 3.13 -18.14 14.93
N LEU A 35 2.71 -16.90 14.69
CA LEU A 35 1.38 -16.47 14.21
C LEU A 35 0.88 -17.10 12.90
N HIS A 36 1.74 -17.80 12.16
CA HIS A 36 1.44 -18.29 10.80
C HIS A 36 0.70 -19.63 10.74
N GLU A 37 0.56 -20.37 11.85
CA GLU A 37 0.00 -21.74 11.80
C GLU A 37 -1.52 -21.81 12.05
N LYS A 38 -2.13 -20.81 12.69
CA LYS A 38 -3.55 -20.87 13.13
C LYS A 38 -4.52 -19.98 12.36
N ILE A 39 -4.05 -19.06 11.53
CA ILE A 39 -4.95 -18.12 10.83
C ILE A 39 -5.47 -18.80 9.57
N ASN A 40 -6.70 -19.30 9.65
CA ASN A 40 -7.41 -19.81 8.48
C ASN A 40 -7.45 -18.71 7.39
N THR A 41 -7.27 -19.10 6.13
CA THR A 41 -7.33 -18.17 4.98
C THR A 41 -8.58 -17.29 5.05
N VAL A 42 -9.72 -17.84 5.47
CA VAL A 42 -10.98 -17.10 5.67
C VAL A 42 -10.84 -15.97 6.70
N SER A 43 -10.20 -16.22 7.85
CA SER A 43 -9.96 -15.19 8.86
C SER A 43 -9.00 -14.10 8.38
N ALA A 44 -7.97 -14.46 7.58
CA ALA A 44 -7.08 -13.47 6.98
C ALA A 44 -7.85 -12.50 6.05
N TRP A 45 -8.77 -13.01 5.22
CA TRP A 45 -9.62 -12.18 4.37
C TRP A 45 -10.55 -11.27 5.16
N VAL A 46 -11.13 -11.74 6.27
CA VAL A 46 -11.97 -10.92 7.15
C VAL A 46 -11.18 -9.74 7.73
N ILE A 47 -9.95 -9.98 8.18
CA ILE A 47 -9.09 -8.93 8.74
C ILE A 47 -8.73 -7.91 7.66
N VAL A 48 -8.34 -8.36 6.46
CA VAL A 48 -7.97 -7.47 5.34
C VAL A 48 -9.15 -6.59 4.90
N ILE A 49 -10.34 -7.18 4.75
CA ILE A 49 -11.55 -6.44 4.35
C ILE A 49 -11.96 -5.47 5.46
N GLY A 50 -11.94 -5.91 6.72
CA GLY A 50 -12.24 -5.06 7.87
C GLY A 50 -11.32 -3.84 7.94
N ALA A 51 -10.01 -4.03 7.78
CA ALA A 51 -9.03 -2.94 7.78
C ALA A 51 -9.24 -1.97 6.61
N PHE A 52 -9.62 -2.46 5.42
CA PHE A 52 -9.92 -1.62 4.26
C PHE A 52 -11.09 -0.67 4.53
N PHE A 53 -12.20 -1.19 5.07
CA PHE A 53 -13.37 -0.37 5.39
C PHE A 53 -13.11 0.58 6.55
N ALA A 54 -12.45 0.12 7.61
CA ALA A 54 -12.10 0.97 8.75
C ALA A 54 -11.21 2.15 8.33
N GLY A 55 -10.16 1.89 7.53
CA GLY A 55 -9.28 2.94 7.01
C GLY A 55 -10.00 3.90 6.07
N GLY A 56 -10.86 3.37 5.21
CA GLY A 56 -11.66 4.17 4.29
C GLY A 56 -12.67 5.09 5.00
N ILE A 57 -13.35 4.59 6.05
CA ILE A 57 -14.30 5.39 6.86
C ILE A 57 -13.55 6.45 7.68
N ALA A 58 -12.43 6.08 8.33
CA ALA A 58 -11.62 7.03 9.08
C ALA A 58 -11.14 8.21 8.21
N SER A 59 -10.90 7.96 6.92
CA SER A 59 -10.47 9.00 5.97
C SER A 59 -11.54 10.07 5.71
N MET A 60 -12.82 9.77 5.91
CA MET A 60 -13.91 10.75 5.78
C MET A 60 -13.81 11.85 6.85
N LEU A 61 -13.20 11.54 8.01
CA LEU A 61 -13.02 12.49 9.11
C LEU A 61 -11.90 13.50 8.82
N PHE A 62 -10.89 13.11 8.04
CA PHE A 62 -9.72 13.95 7.75
C PHE A 62 -9.86 14.74 6.44
N VAL A 63 -10.65 14.25 5.49
CA VAL A 63 -10.82 14.89 4.17
C VAL A 63 -12.33 15.10 3.90
N PRO A 64 -12.89 16.28 4.24
CA PRO A 64 -14.33 16.57 4.13
C PRO A 64 -14.84 16.70 2.68
N TYR A 65 -13.93 16.70 1.70
CA TYR A 65 -14.22 16.69 0.26
C TYR A 65 -13.73 15.38 -0.39
N SER A 66 -13.72 14.28 0.36
CA SER A 66 -13.20 13.01 -0.14
C SER A 66 -14.10 12.44 -1.23
N ASN A 67 -13.59 12.51 -2.46
CA ASN A 67 -14.10 11.68 -3.54
C ASN A 67 -13.92 10.20 -3.15
N TRP A 68 -14.74 9.32 -3.73
CA TRP A 68 -14.57 7.85 -3.66
C TRP A 68 -13.12 7.39 -3.84
N LEU A 69 -12.34 8.15 -4.62
CA LEU A 69 -10.91 7.93 -4.81
C LEU A 69 -10.11 7.96 -3.50
N SER A 70 -10.39 8.89 -2.57
CA SER A 70 -9.70 8.95 -1.27
C SER A 70 -9.95 7.70 -0.45
N PHE A 71 -11.20 7.22 -0.41
CA PHE A 71 -11.55 5.98 0.27
C PHE A 71 -10.73 4.79 -0.27
N MET A 72 -10.62 4.67 -1.59
CA MET A 72 -9.83 3.62 -2.24
C MET A 72 -8.33 3.74 -1.94
N VAL A 73 -7.79 4.96 -1.95
CA VAL A 73 -6.36 5.19 -1.70
C VAL A 73 -6.02 4.84 -0.25
N PHE A 74 -6.75 5.38 0.72
CA PHE A 74 -6.45 5.13 2.13
C PHE A 74 -6.80 3.70 2.56
N GLY A 75 -7.93 3.15 2.11
CA GLY A 75 -8.27 1.76 2.34
C GLY A 75 -7.23 0.81 1.72
N GLY A 76 -6.79 1.09 0.49
CA GLY A 76 -5.75 0.34 -0.18
C GLY A 76 -4.40 0.41 0.55
N LEU A 77 -4.00 1.58 1.04
CA LEU A 77 -2.70 1.78 1.68
C LEU A 77 -2.56 0.94 2.96
N VAL A 78 -3.63 0.76 3.72
CA VAL A 78 -3.62 -0.07 4.93
C VAL A 78 -3.82 -1.56 4.61
N SER A 79 -4.69 -1.88 3.66
CA SER A 79 -5.04 -3.28 3.34
C SER A 79 -3.98 -4.00 2.52
N VAL A 80 -3.25 -3.32 1.63
CA VAL A 80 -2.23 -3.95 0.77
C VAL A 80 -1.07 -4.54 1.58
N PRO A 81 -0.45 -3.82 2.55
CA PRO A 81 0.57 -4.40 3.42
C PRO A 81 0.04 -5.57 4.25
N LEU A 82 -1.19 -5.45 4.77
CA LEU A 82 -1.82 -6.52 5.53
C LEU A 82 -2.03 -7.77 4.66
N TRP A 83 -2.57 -7.60 3.46
CA TRP A 83 -2.76 -8.70 2.51
C TRP A 83 -1.44 -9.38 2.14
N ALA A 84 -0.39 -8.58 1.90
CA ALA A 84 0.94 -9.07 1.53
C ALA A 84 1.57 -9.95 2.62
N ILE A 85 1.30 -9.65 3.90
CA ILE A 85 1.88 -10.38 5.04
C ILE A 85 1.00 -11.56 5.47
N LEU A 86 -0.33 -11.40 5.45
CA LEU A 86 -1.26 -12.39 6.00
C LEU A 86 -1.69 -13.48 5.00
N THR A 87 -1.56 -13.24 3.69
CA THR A 87 -2.08 -14.18 2.67
C THR A 87 -0.94 -14.93 1.99
N GLU A 88 -1.13 -16.23 1.72
CA GLU A 88 -0.18 -17.06 0.98
C GLU A 88 0.20 -16.44 -0.38
N SER A 89 -0.80 -15.93 -1.11
CA SER A 89 -0.58 -15.26 -2.40
C SER A 89 0.17 -13.94 -2.29
N GLY A 90 0.03 -13.24 -1.15
CA GLY A 90 0.80 -12.04 -0.84
C GLY A 90 2.28 -12.35 -0.57
N LEU A 91 2.52 -13.44 0.16
CA LEU A 91 3.86 -13.89 0.52
C LEU A 91 4.63 -14.44 -0.71
N GLU A 92 3.94 -15.15 -1.61
CA GLU A 92 4.46 -15.54 -2.92
C GLU A 92 4.84 -14.34 -3.79
N TRP A 93 3.96 -13.32 -3.85
CA TRP A 93 4.23 -12.07 -4.57
C TRP A 93 5.44 -11.33 -3.99
N LEU A 94 5.57 -11.25 -2.66
CA LEU A 94 6.69 -10.60 -1.97
C LEU A 94 8.02 -11.30 -2.29
N ASN A 95 8.04 -12.63 -2.26
CA ASN A 95 9.22 -13.43 -2.61
C ASN A 95 9.63 -13.24 -4.08
N ASN A 96 8.66 -13.08 -4.99
CA ASN A 96 8.92 -12.75 -6.40
C ASN A 96 9.51 -11.34 -6.54
N LEU A 97 9.00 -10.34 -5.79
CA LEU A 97 9.59 -8.99 -5.77
C LEU A 97 11.03 -8.98 -5.27
N ASP A 98 11.34 -9.74 -4.22
CA ASP A 98 12.71 -9.86 -3.71
C ASP A 98 13.64 -10.43 -4.79
N SER A 99 13.16 -11.44 -5.53
CA SER A 99 13.88 -12.02 -6.66
C SER A 99 14.06 -11.01 -7.82
N ALA A 100 13.03 -10.22 -8.13
CA ALA A 100 13.07 -9.20 -9.19
C ALA A 100 13.93 -7.97 -8.82
N SER A 101 13.96 -7.58 -7.55
CA SER A 101 14.80 -6.49 -7.05
C SER A 101 16.28 -6.89 -6.99
N LYS A 102 16.57 -8.15 -6.63
CA LYS A 102 17.89 -8.76 -6.78
C LYS A 102 18.34 -8.84 -8.24
N SER A 103 17.40 -9.07 -9.18
CA SER A 103 17.69 -9.04 -10.61
C SER A 103 17.86 -7.61 -11.17
N SER A 104 17.31 -6.59 -10.51
CA SER A 104 17.38 -5.18 -10.95
C SER A 104 18.63 -4.44 -10.42
N THR A 105 19.45 -5.08 -9.59
CA THR A 105 20.83 -4.59 -9.30
C THR A 105 21.82 -5.00 -10.40
N ASN A 106 21.39 -5.77 -11.41
CA ASN A 106 22.23 -6.18 -12.53
C ASN A 106 21.69 -5.76 -13.91
N THR A 107 21.04 -4.60 -13.95
CA THR A 107 20.92 -3.80 -15.18
C THR A 107 21.95 -2.67 -15.17
N GLN A 108 23.19 -3.00 -14.79
CA GLN A 108 24.30 -2.43 -15.55
C GLN A 108 24.19 -3.07 -16.93
N THR A 109 23.50 -2.37 -17.83
CA THR A 109 23.69 -2.56 -19.26
C THR A 109 25.18 -2.44 -19.49
N VAL A 110 25.86 -3.58 -19.57
CA VAL A 110 27.15 -3.74 -20.22
C VAL A 110 26.86 -3.52 -21.71
N ASN A 111 26.54 -2.28 -22.05
CA ASN A 111 27.19 -1.72 -23.21
C ASN A 111 28.65 -1.74 -22.78
N SER A 112 29.40 -2.69 -23.32
CA SER A 112 30.85 -2.70 -23.29
C SER A 112 31.35 -1.51 -24.14
N SER A 113 30.88 -0.29 -23.84
CA SER A 113 31.59 0.93 -24.15
C SER A 113 32.84 0.89 -23.27
N ARG A 114 33.90 0.31 -23.84
CA ARG A 114 35.24 0.24 -23.25
C ARG A 114 35.55 1.58 -22.57
N LYS A 115 35.53 1.64 -21.23
CA LYS A 115 35.81 2.87 -20.48
C LYS A 115 37.27 3.26 -20.73
N ARG A 116 37.54 4.53 -21.06
CA ARG A 116 38.91 5.05 -21.21
C ARG A 116 39.33 5.72 -19.91
N ILE A 117 40.50 5.36 -19.41
CA ILE A 117 41.09 6.01 -18.24
C ILE A 117 41.88 7.22 -18.73
N CYS A 118 41.62 8.39 -18.17
CA CYS A 118 42.39 9.58 -18.46
C CYS A 118 43.83 9.40 -17.97
N SER A 119 44.81 9.53 -18.86
CA SER A 119 46.24 9.47 -18.52
C SER A 119 46.70 10.66 -17.66
N SER A 120 45.95 11.76 -17.65
CA SER A 120 46.31 13.00 -16.95
C SER A 120 45.85 13.03 -15.49
N CYS A 121 44.63 12.55 -15.19
CA CYS A 121 44.07 12.57 -13.82
C CYS A 121 43.57 11.22 -13.31
N GLY A 122 43.56 10.17 -14.14
CA GLY A 122 43.08 8.84 -13.75
C GLY A 122 41.56 8.66 -13.78
N TRP A 123 40.80 9.69 -14.17
CA TRP A 123 39.33 9.59 -14.25
C TRP A 123 38.87 8.60 -15.34
N GLN A 124 37.88 7.77 -15.02
CA GLN A 124 37.27 6.84 -15.98
C GLN A 124 36.19 7.56 -16.78
N ASN A 125 36.47 7.84 -18.05
CA ASN A 125 35.52 8.47 -18.96
C ASN A 125 34.88 7.44 -19.90
N GLU A 126 33.69 7.76 -20.38
CA GLU A 126 33.04 7.01 -21.45
C GLU A 126 33.81 7.18 -22.76
N GLN A 127 33.85 6.12 -23.58
CA GLN A 127 34.61 6.11 -24.84
C GLN A 127 34.10 7.08 -25.90
N THR A 128 32.89 7.59 -25.73
CA THR A 128 32.24 8.58 -26.57
C THR A 128 32.78 10.00 -26.36
N ASN A 129 33.50 10.24 -25.25
CA ASN A 129 34.03 11.55 -24.91
C ASN A 129 35.47 11.70 -25.39
N ASN A 130 35.72 12.69 -26.24
CA ASN A 130 37.07 13.07 -26.67
C ASN A 130 37.84 13.84 -25.60
N TYR A 131 37.18 14.25 -24.50
CA TYR A 131 37.77 15.04 -23.43
C TYR A 131 37.40 14.47 -22.07
N CYS A 132 38.33 14.57 -21.12
CA CYS A 132 38.11 14.17 -19.76
C CYS A 132 37.15 15.13 -19.07
N ILE A 133 36.09 14.61 -18.45
CA ILE A 133 35.10 15.41 -17.71
C ILE A 133 35.74 16.13 -16.51
N ASP A 134 36.72 15.49 -15.89
CA ASP A 134 37.35 15.98 -14.66
C ASP A 134 38.40 17.08 -14.91
N CYS A 135 39.34 16.85 -15.85
CA CYS A 135 40.46 17.75 -16.07
C CYS A 135 40.46 18.46 -17.43
N GLY A 136 39.46 18.21 -18.29
CA GLY A 136 39.34 18.82 -19.61
C GLY A 136 40.40 18.39 -20.63
N THR A 137 41.29 17.45 -20.27
CA THR A 137 42.35 16.98 -21.16
C THR A 137 41.78 16.05 -22.24
N GLU A 138 42.28 16.15 -23.47
CA GLU A 138 41.88 15.28 -24.58
C GLU A 138 42.22 13.81 -24.28
N LEU A 139 41.22 12.94 -24.45
CA LEU A 139 41.35 11.49 -24.31
C LEU A 139 41.73 10.92 -25.67
N GLY A 140 43.00 11.08 -26.04
CA GLY A 140 43.58 10.45 -27.23
C GLY A 140 43.38 8.92 -27.20
N ASP A 141 43.36 8.31 -28.38
CA ASP A 141 43.17 6.86 -28.57
C ASP A 141 44.16 5.99 -27.79
#